data_AF-A0A7H0H6Q1-F1
#
_entry.id   AF-A0A7H0H6Q1-F1
#
_cell.length_a   1.000
_cell.length_b   1.000
_cell.length_c   1.000
_cell.angle_alpha   90.00
_cell.angle_beta   90.00
_cell.angle_gamma   90.00
#
_symmetry.space_group_name_H-M   'P 1'
#
loop_
_entity.id
_entity.type
_entity.pdbx_description
1 polymer ?
#
loop_
_entity_poly.entity_id
_entity_poly.type
_entity_poly.pdbx_seq_one_letter_code
_entity_poly.pdbx_strand_id
1 'polypeptide(L)'
;MIPTDLSEIARAQHWVVSRPQVLAAGCSQTMLSRLLRNGDWTRLGQGVYATRPPDFQSVCWGGILLADGPAAIGGLAAAHLRGVGEEPTRILVWGERSRTQGPWMFRRGHRPASGALPMVGPEDAVLEACAEVSPRRVLEFLTAALVKGVTTPQRLRDRAVDLSCLKHRKLILNLLPDLADGIQSTLESHFLHQVVRPHHLPEGLRQISLSKGTRSDVVLEEYGVVVELDGRRGHEGDARWRDAQRDNRHLLRGYVTLRFGWHDVVLSPCSVASILAEVLRQRGWKGVRGEGIGRRCSARCTAWRLAGVQRESERTAS
;
A
#
# COMPACT_ATOMS: atom_id res chain seq x y z
N MET A 1 45.59 -1.11 7.54
CA MET A 1 45.01 -0.17 6.57
C MET A 1 44.43 -0.99 5.44
N ILE A 2 43.19 -0.72 5.03
CA ILE A 2 42.56 -1.38 3.87
C ILE A 2 43.08 -0.65 2.61
N PRO A 3 43.46 -1.35 1.52
CA PRO A 3 43.85 -0.70 0.27
C PRO A 3 42.76 0.25 -0.26
N THR A 4 43.17 1.33 -0.93
CA THR A 4 42.25 2.36 -1.45
C THR A 4 41.20 1.76 -2.38
N ASP A 5 41.63 0.94 -3.34
CA ASP A 5 40.75 0.28 -4.32
C ASP A 5 39.66 -0.59 -3.65
N LEU A 6 40.02 -1.29 -2.57
CA LEU A 6 39.06 -2.10 -1.82
C LEU A 6 38.07 -1.24 -1.03
N SER A 7 38.49 -0.06 -0.60
CA SER A 7 37.63 0.90 0.11
C SER A 7 36.59 1.52 -0.83
N GLU A 8 36.96 1.79 -2.08
CA GLU A 8 36.03 2.27 -3.11
C GLU A 8 34.98 1.22 -3.46
N ILE A 9 35.41 -0.04 -3.69
CA ILE A 9 34.51 -1.18 -3.92
C ILE A 9 33.57 -1.36 -2.72
N ALA A 10 34.12 -1.36 -1.49
CA ALA A 10 33.32 -1.47 -0.28
C ALA A 10 32.26 -0.35 -0.22
N ARG A 11 32.63 0.91 -0.48
CA ARG A 11 31.68 2.04 -0.42
C ARG A 11 30.55 1.89 -1.45
N ALA A 12 30.85 1.44 -2.66
CA ALA A 12 29.84 1.19 -3.70
C ALA A 12 28.88 0.03 -3.33
N GLN A 13 29.37 -0.93 -2.53
CA GLN A 13 28.63 -2.12 -2.11
C GLN A 13 28.14 -2.05 -0.66
N HIS A 14 27.84 -0.85 -0.14
CA HIS A 14 27.38 -0.64 1.24
C HIS A 14 28.26 -1.32 2.30
N TRP A 15 29.57 -1.10 2.16
CA TRP A 15 30.65 -1.60 3.02
C TRP A 15 30.79 -3.12 3.04
N VAL A 16 30.26 -3.82 2.03
CA VAL A 16 30.39 -5.27 1.87
C VAL A 16 31.38 -5.61 0.76
N VAL A 17 32.19 -6.65 0.99
CA VAL A 17 33.17 -7.16 0.03
C VAL A 17 33.17 -8.69 0.00
N SER A 18 33.43 -9.25 -1.17
CA SER A 18 33.62 -10.69 -1.35
C SER A 18 35.09 -11.09 -1.18
N ARG A 19 35.34 -12.35 -0.87
CA ARG A 19 36.70 -12.88 -0.75
C ARG A 19 37.51 -12.70 -2.05
N PRO A 20 36.97 -12.95 -3.26
CA PRO A 20 37.68 -12.63 -4.50
C PRO A 20 38.09 -11.16 -4.60
N GLN A 21 37.21 -10.21 -4.22
CA GLN A 21 37.53 -8.78 -4.23
C GLN A 21 38.65 -8.42 -3.25
N VAL A 22 38.61 -8.99 -2.04
CA VAL A 22 39.66 -8.79 -1.02
C VAL A 22 41.02 -9.29 -1.52
N LEU A 23 41.05 -10.48 -2.13
CA LEU A 23 42.28 -11.08 -2.66
C LEU A 23 42.80 -10.30 -3.89
N ALA A 24 41.91 -9.87 -4.78
CA ALA A 24 42.27 -9.06 -5.95
C ALA A 24 42.88 -7.71 -5.57
N ALA A 25 42.45 -7.13 -4.44
CA ALA A 25 43.03 -5.92 -3.87
C ALA A 25 44.36 -6.17 -3.10
N GLY A 26 44.94 -7.37 -3.18
CA GLY A 26 46.23 -7.70 -2.57
C GLY A 26 46.19 -7.97 -1.06
N CYS A 27 45.00 -8.06 -0.45
CA CYS A 27 44.91 -8.39 0.97
C CYS A 27 45.19 -9.88 1.22
N SER A 28 46.12 -10.18 2.12
CA SER A 28 46.45 -11.56 2.47
C SER A 28 45.35 -12.25 3.30
N GLN A 29 45.28 -13.59 3.21
CA GLN A 29 44.38 -14.38 4.04
C GLN A 29 44.64 -14.16 5.55
N THR A 30 45.91 -13.95 5.94
CA THR A 30 46.30 -13.63 7.31
C THR A 30 45.74 -12.29 7.79
N MET A 31 45.77 -11.26 6.94
CA MET A 31 45.16 -9.96 7.23
C MET A 31 43.65 -10.09 7.43
N LEU A 32 42.96 -10.80 6.54
CA LEU A 32 41.53 -11.03 6.65
C LEU A 32 41.18 -11.78 7.95
N SER A 33 41.90 -12.85 8.28
CA SER A 33 41.70 -13.57 9.54
C SER A 33 41.94 -12.71 10.78
N ARG A 34 42.88 -11.77 10.73
CA ARG A 34 43.13 -10.81 11.81
C ARG A 34 41.97 -9.82 11.97
N LEU A 35 41.49 -9.22 10.87
CA LEU A 35 40.37 -8.26 10.89
C LEU A 35 39.07 -8.89 11.40
N LEU A 36 38.81 -10.15 11.05
CA LEU A 36 37.65 -10.88 11.56
C LEU A 36 37.78 -11.21 13.05
N ARG A 37 38.98 -11.61 13.51
CA ARG A 37 39.21 -11.97 14.93
C ARG A 37 39.10 -10.75 15.85
N ASN A 38 39.55 -9.60 15.38
CA ASN A 38 39.49 -8.34 16.11
C ASN A 38 38.08 -7.72 16.13
N GLY A 39 37.14 -8.24 15.35
CA GLY A 39 35.80 -7.67 15.22
C GLY A 39 35.74 -6.41 14.34
N ASP A 40 36.86 -6.00 13.74
CA ASP A 40 36.90 -4.88 12.79
C ASP A 40 35.99 -5.16 11.58
N TRP A 41 35.94 -6.43 11.16
CA TRP A 41 35.10 -6.91 10.07
C TRP A 41 34.15 -7.99 10.56
N THR A 42 32.94 -8.02 10.01
CA THR A 42 31.91 -9.01 10.33
C THR A 42 31.70 -9.95 9.14
N ARG A 43 31.63 -11.26 9.39
CA ARG A 43 31.28 -12.23 8.34
C ARG A 43 29.76 -12.27 8.16
N LEU A 44 29.28 -11.94 6.96
CA LEU A 44 27.85 -12.05 6.62
C LEU A 44 27.52 -13.44 6.08
N GLY A 45 28.40 -13.99 5.25
CA GLY A 45 28.21 -15.29 4.60
C GLY A 45 29.54 -15.96 4.27
N GLN A 46 29.47 -17.11 3.57
CA GLN A 46 30.69 -17.79 3.16
C GLN A 46 31.45 -16.95 2.13
N GLY A 47 32.58 -16.38 2.53
CA GLY A 47 33.40 -15.54 1.65
C GLY A 47 32.84 -14.15 1.42
N VAL A 48 31.93 -13.66 2.26
CA VAL A 48 31.36 -12.32 2.17
C VAL A 48 31.44 -11.63 3.54
N TYR A 49 31.94 -10.40 3.53
CA TYR A 49 32.35 -9.68 4.73
C TYR A 49 31.84 -8.24 4.72
N ALA A 50 31.35 -7.77 5.85
CA ALA A 50 31.09 -6.36 6.11
C ALA A 50 32.32 -5.74 6.78
N THR A 51 32.74 -4.58 6.28
CA THR A 51 33.90 -3.83 6.77
C THR A 51 33.54 -2.81 7.86
N ARG A 52 32.25 -2.72 8.20
CA ARG A 52 31.61 -1.89 9.23
C ARG A 52 30.40 -2.65 9.79
N PRO A 53 29.76 -2.20 10.89
CA PRO A 53 28.48 -2.74 11.32
C PRO A 53 27.47 -2.74 10.15
N PRO A 54 26.90 -3.91 9.79
CA PRO A 54 26.06 -4.01 8.59
C PRO A 54 24.69 -3.39 8.80
N ASP A 55 24.21 -2.65 7.79
CA ASP A 55 22.81 -2.23 7.68
C ASP A 55 22.03 -3.16 6.74
N PHE A 56 20.74 -2.90 6.53
CA PHE A 56 19.90 -3.73 5.65
C PHE A 56 20.43 -3.80 4.22
N GLN A 57 20.96 -2.69 3.68
CA GLN A 57 21.54 -2.68 2.34
C GLN A 57 22.83 -3.49 2.27
N SER A 58 23.65 -3.51 3.33
CA SER A 58 24.78 -4.43 3.45
C SER A 58 24.31 -5.88 3.38
N VAL A 59 23.22 -6.25 4.08
CA VAL A 59 22.70 -7.62 4.00
C VAL A 59 22.20 -7.95 2.59
N CYS A 60 21.52 -7.02 1.90
CA CYS A 60 21.13 -7.22 0.50
C CYS A 60 22.33 -7.43 -0.43
N TRP A 61 23.37 -6.59 -0.32
CA TRP A 61 24.62 -6.78 -1.06
C TRP A 61 25.29 -8.12 -0.79
N GLY A 62 25.21 -8.60 0.46
CA GLY A 62 25.70 -9.92 0.81
C GLY A 62 25.03 -11.03 0.00
N GLY A 63 23.73 -10.90 -0.26
CA GLY A 63 22.98 -11.82 -1.12
C GLY A 63 23.43 -11.78 -2.57
N ILE A 64 23.63 -10.58 -3.12
CA ILE A 64 24.12 -10.39 -4.50
C ILE A 64 25.52 -11.00 -4.67
N LEU A 65 26.43 -10.76 -3.72
CA LEU A 65 27.81 -11.28 -3.79
C LEU A 65 27.92 -12.79 -3.55
N LEU A 66 26.93 -13.39 -2.88
CA LEU A 66 26.80 -14.84 -2.71
C LEU A 66 26.12 -15.54 -3.88
N ALA A 67 25.47 -14.78 -4.77
CA ALA A 67 24.84 -15.37 -5.94
C ALA A 67 25.93 -15.77 -6.96
N ASP A 68 25.79 -16.97 -7.53
CA ASP A 68 26.59 -17.38 -8.67
C ASP A 68 25.99 -16.68 -9.91
N GLY A 69 26.70 -15.71 -10.48
CA GLY A 69 26.29 -15.00 -11.71
C GLY A 69 25.35 -13.80 -11.48
N PRO A 70 24.65 -13.34 -12.55
CA PRO A 70 23.73 -12.21 -12.47
C PRO A 70 22.60 -12.45 -11.46
N ALA A 71 22.38 -11.49 -10.56
CA ALA A 71 21.41 -11.59 -9.49
C ALA A 71 20.60 -10.31 -9.30
N ALA A 72 19.43 -10.45 -8.67
CA ALA A 72 18.57 -9.32 -8.35
C ALA A 72 17.89 -9.51 -6.99
N ILE A 73 17.84 -8.45 -6.18
CA ILE A 73 16.95 -8.43 -5.01
C ILE A 73 15.50 -8.29 -5.48
N GLY A 74 14.62 -9.14 -4.94
CA GLY A 74 13.19 -9.18 -5.25
C GLY A 74 12.32 -9.09 -4.00
N GLY A 75 11.01 -9.31 -4.19
CA GLY A 75 10.07 -9.50 -3.09
C GLY A 75 9.98 -8.34 -2.10
N LEU A 76 9.72 -8.68 -0.83
CA LEU A 76 9.59 -7.70 0.25
C LEU A 76 10.84 -6.82 0.42
N ALA A 77 12.04 -7.35 0.17
CA ALA A 77 13.28 -6.58 0.31
C ALA A 77 13.37 -5.47 -0.73
N ALA A 78 13.06 -5.78 -2.00
CA ALA A 78 13.03 -4.78 -3.07
C ALA A 78 11.95 -3.72 -2.83
N ALA A 79 10.79 -4.12 -2.30
CA ALA A 79 9.73 -3.18 -1.97
C ALA A 79 10.08 -2.27 -0.78
N HIS A 80 10.70 -2.81 0.27
CA HIS A 80 11.17 -2.05 1.43
C HIS A 80 12.22 -1.00 1.03
N LEU A 81 13.17 -1.37 0.17
CA LEU A 81 14.18 -0.43 -0.36
C LEU A 81 13.56 0.68 -1.23
N ARG A 82 12.31 0.52 -1.65
CA ARG A 82 11.50 1.56 -2.33
C ARG A 82 10.57 2.30 -1.35
N GLY A 83 10.72 2.09 -0.05
CA GLY A 83 9.94 2.73 1.01
C GLY A 83 8.57 2.11 1.24
N VAL A 84 8.33 0.87 0.79
CA VAL A 84 7.05 0.16 0.92
C VAL A 84 7.20 -1.04 1.85
N GLY A 85 6.43 -1.03 2.94
CA GLY A 85 6.46 -2.10 3.94
C GLY A 85 7.64 -2.00 4.89
N GLU A 86 7.61 -2.87 5.90
CA GLU A 86 8.63 -2.97 6.94
C GLU A 86 9.88 -3.68 6.42
N GLU A 87 11.00 -3.49 7.12
CA GLU A 87 12.25 -4.20 6.82
C GLU A 87 12.05 -5.71 7.01
N PRO A 88 12.23 -6.53 5.96
CA PRO A 88 11.98 -7.96 6.06
C PRO A 88 13.18 -8.71 6.66
N THR A 89 12.90 -9.77 7.42
CA THR A 89 13.93 -10.65 7.98
C THR A 89 14.49 -11.66 6.97
N ARG A 90 13.79 -11.87 5.85
CA ARG A 90 14.21 -12.73 4.74
C ARG A 90 14.33 -11.92 3.47
N ILE A 91 15.39 -12.18 2.70
CA ILE A 91 15.71 -11.44 1.48
C ILE A 91 15.61 -12.40 0.30
N LEU A 92 14.65 -12.14 -0.60
CA LEU A 92 14.56 -12.83 -1.87
C LEU A 92 15.68 -12.36 -2.80
N VAL A 93 16.48 -13.31 -3.27
CA VAL A 93 17.53 -13.08 -4.28
C VAL A 93 17.25 -13.97 -5.49
N TRP A 94 16.95 -13.36 -6.63
CA TRP A 94 16.88 -14.07 -7.90
C TRP A 94 18.30 -14.34 -8.41
N GLY A 95 18.55 -15.56 -8.90
CA GLY A 95 19.85 -15.95 -9.44
C GLY A 95 19.78 -17.29 -10.19
N GLU A 96 20.91 -17.97 -10.34
CA GLU A 96 20.99 -19.21 -11.13
C GLU A 96 20.52 -20.46 -10.38
N ARG A 97 20.58 -20.45 -9.04
CA ARG A 97 20.34 -21.61 -8.19
C ARG A 97 19.31 -21.32 -7.11
N SER A 98 18.51 -22.33 -6.76
CA SER A 98 17.57 -22.27 -5.64
C SER A 98 18.22 -22.84 -4.38
N ARG A 99 18.31 -22.04 -3.31
CA ARG A 99 18.84 -22.45 -1.99
C ARG A 99 18.48 -21.42 -0.93
N THR A 100 18.66 -21.76 0.35
CA THR A 100 18.55 -20.79 1.45
C THR A 100 19.87 -20.78 2.22
N GLN A 101 20.35 -19.59 2.57
CA GLN A 101 21.56 -19.40 3.39
C GLN A 101 21.37 -18.17 4.25
N GLY A 102 21.42 -18.32 5.59
CA GLY A 102 21.19 -17.20 6.50
C GLY A 102 19.87 -16.48 6.18
N PRO A 103 19.85 -15.14 6.02
CA PRO A 103 18.65 -14.38 5.67
C PRO A 103 18.26 -14.51 4.18
N TRP A 104 19.13 -15.02 3.31
CA TRP A 104 18.91 -15.04 1.86
C TRP A 104 18.16 -16.27 1.39
N MET A 105 17.07 -16.04 0.68
CA MET A 105 16.30 -17.03 -0.06
C MET A 105 16.62 -16.88 -1.55
N PHE A 106 17.52 -17.72 -2.04
CA PHE A 106 17.88 -17.74 -3.45
C PHE A 106 16.83 -18.51 -4.24
N ARG A 107 16.34 -17.91 -5.33
CA ARG A 107 15.42 -18.54 -6.26
C ARG A 107 15.99 -18.52 -7.66
N ARG A 108 15.94 -19.67 -8.32
CA ARG A 108 16.31 -19.79 -9.73
C ARG A 108 15.36 -18.98 -10.60
N GLY A 109 15.90 -18.06 -11.38
CA GLY A 109 15.17 -17.29 -12.36
C GLY A 109 15.91 -16.01 -12.75
N HIS A 110 15.95 -15.71 -14.04
CA HIS A 110 16.48 -14.44 -14.51
C HIS A 110 15.46 -13.32 -14.27
N ARG A 111 15.94 -12.18 -13.78
CA ARG A 111 15.17 -10.94 -13.66
C ARG A 111 15.98 -9.79 -14.24
N PRO A 112 15.36 -8.91 -15.04
CA PRO A 112 15.97 -7.62 -15.35
C PRO A 112 16.28 -6.89 -14.03
N ALA A 113 17.55 -6.56 -13.84
CA ALA A 113 18.04 -5.89 -12.64
C ALA A 113 18.64 -4.54 -13.02
N SER A 114 18.44 -3.54 -12.18
CA SER A 114 18.99 -2.20 -12.40
C SER A 114 19.34 -1.52 -11.07
N GLY A 115 20.12 -0.45 -11.15
CA GLY A 115 20.57 0.33 -9.99
C GLY A 115 21.93 -0.11 -9.46
N ALA A 116 22.47 0.67 -8.51
CA ALA A 116 23.74 0.38 -7.86
C ALA A 116 23.71 -0.97 -7.13
N LEU A 117 22.69 -1.18 -6.29
CA LEU A 117 22.29 -2.51 -5.85
C LEU A 117 21.40 -3.12 -6.94
N PRO A 118 21.75 -4.28 -7.53
CA PRO A 118 20.91 -4.92 -8.54
C PRO A 118 19.57 -5.37 -7.96
N MET A 119 18.47 -4.75 -8.41
CA MET A 119 17.12 -5.06 -7.94
C MET A 119 16.12 -5.14 -9.10
N VAL A 120 15.04 -5.90 -8.89
CA VAL A 120 13.91 -5.96 -9.82
C VAL A 120 13.24 -4.58 -10.01
N GLY A 121 12.52 -4.42 -11.11
CA GLY A 121 11.72 -3.23 -11.41
C GLY A 121 10.66 -2.94 -10.34
N PRO A 122 10.13 -1.70 -10.27
CA PRO A 122 9.17 -1.31 -9.23
C PRO A 122 7.89 -2.14 -9.24
N GLU A 123 7.34 -2.48 -10.40
CA GLU A 123 6.14 -3.32 -10.51
C GLU A 123 6.41 -4.73 -9.99
N ASP A 124 7.52 -5.35 -10.40
CA ASP A 124 7.91 -6.68 -9.93
C ASP A 124 8.16 -6.69 -8.43
N ALA A 125 8.82 -5.66 -7.87
CA ALA A 125 9.06 -5.54 -6.43
C ALA A 125 7.74 -5.55 -5.65
N VAL A 126 6.76 -4.74 -6.08
CA VAL A 126 5.46 -4.64 -5.40
C VAL A 126 4.64 -5.94 -5.56
N LEU A 127 4.61 -6.53 -6.76
CA LEU A 127 3.84 -7.75 -7.03
C LEU A 127 4.45 -8.97 -6.34
N GLU A 128 5.78 -9.13 -6.37
CA GLU A 128 6.48 -10.20 -5.65
C GLU A 128 6.30 -10.06 -4.13
N ALA A 129 6.38 -8.84 -3.59
CA ALA A 129 6.07 -8.60 -2.17
C ALA A 129 4.61 -8.95 -1.82
N CYS A 130 3.65 -8.62 -2.69
CA CYS A 130 2.25 -9.02 -2.52
C CYS A 130 2.07 -10.55 -2.50
N ALA A 131 2.92 -11.30 -3.22
CA ALA A 131 2.91 -12.76 -3.19
C ALA A 131 3.42 -13.34 -1.85
N GLU A 132 4.29 -12.61 -1.15
CA GLU A 132 4.91 -13.02 0.11
C GLU A 132 4.04 -12.73 1.35
N VAL A 133 3.21 -11.67 1.31
CA VAL A 133 2.31 -11.33 2.43
C VAL A 133 1.03 -12.17 2.45
N SER A 134 0.22 -12.06 3.51
CA SER A 134 -1.10 -12.70 3.56
C SER A 134 -2.11 -11.98 2.65
N PRO A 135 -3.16 -12.65 2.16
CA PRO A 135 -4.20 -12.01 1.33
C PRO A 135 -4.82 -10.77 1.97
N ARG A 136 -4.93 -10.75 3.30
CA ARG A 136 -5.49 -9.62 4.08
C ARG A 136 -4.62 -8.36 4.02
N ARG A 137 -3.30 -8.51 3.82
CA ARG A 137 -2.35 -7.38 3.76
C ARG A 137 -2.11 -6.87 2.34
N VAL A 138 -2.62 -7.54 1.31
CA VAL A 138 -2.39 -7.16 -0.09
C VAL A 138 -2.91 -5.75 -0.38
N LEU A 139 -4.12 -5.40 0.07
CA LEU A 139 -4.68 -4.07 -0.14
C LEU A 139 -3.82 -2.98 0.53
N GLU A 140 -3.46 -3.19 1.80
CA GLU A 140 -2.60 -2.26 2.55
C GLU A 140 -1.26 -2.04 1.83
N PHE A 141 -0.67 -3.12 1.30
CA PHE A 141 0.61 -3.08 0.62
C PHE A 141 0.53 -2.35 -0.73
N LEU A 142 -0.47 -2.67 -1.56
CA LEU A 142 -0.71 -1.98 -2.83
C LEU A 142 -0.96 -0.49 -2.59
N THR A 143 -1.81 -0.16 -1.62
CA THR A 143 -2.11 1.24 -1.25
C THR A 143 -0.84 1.99 -0.84
N ALA A 144 0.01 1.38 0.00
CA ALA A 144 1.27 1.99 0.42
C ALA A 144 2.21 2.25 -0.78
N ALA A 145 2.30 1.32 -1.73
CA ALA A 145 3.13 1.49 -2.94
C ALA A 145 2.64 2.65 -3.82
N LEU A 146 1.32 2.79 -3.98
CA LEU A 146 0.71 3.86 -4.77
C LEU A 146 0.85 5.22 -4.11
N VAL A 147 0.60 5.31 -2.79
CA VAL A 147 0.77 6.56 -2.03
C VAL A 147 2.22 7.04 -2.03
N LYS A 148 3.19 6.11 -2.00
CA LYS A 148 4.62 6.43 -2.13
C LYS A 148 5.04 6.79 -3.56
N GLY A 149 4.16 6.66 -4.54
CA GLY A 149 4.47 6.95 -5.94
C GLY A 149 5.46 5.97 -6.57
N VAL A 150 5.59 4.74 -6.02
CA VAL A 150 6.52 3.72 -6.55
C VAL A 150 6.10 3.23 -7.93
N THR A 151 4.79 3.17 -8.17
CA THR A 151 4.18 2.71 -9.42
C THR A 151 2.73 3.23 -9.51
N THR A 152 1.99 2.85 -10.55
CA THR A 152 0.59 3.21 -10.76
C THR A 152 -0.30 1.98 -10.87
N PRO A 153 -1.63 2.09 -10.64
CA PRO A 153 -2.53 0.94 -10.77
C PRO A 153 -2.50 0.32 -12.16
N GLN A 154 -2.39 1.15 -13.21
CA GLN A 154 -2.31 0.68 -14.59
C GLN A 154 -1.04 -0.12 -14.86
N ARG A 155 0.13 0.39 -14.44
CA ARG A 155 1.42 -0.31 -14.61
C ARG A 155 1.45 -1.65 -13.86
N LEU A 156 0.90 -1.68 -12.64
CA LEU A 156 0.73 -2.92 -11.88
C LEU A 156 -0.21 -3.92 -12.58
N ARG A 157 -1.31 -3.43 -13.17
CA ARG A 157 -2.27 -4.26 -13.89
C ARG A 157 -1.60 -4.90 -15.10
N ASP A 158 -0.96 -4.09 -15.94
CA ASP A 158 -0.28 -4.55 -17.16
C ASP A 158 0.76 -5.61 -16.80
N ARG A 159 1.57 -5.35 -15.76
CA ARG A 159 2.57 -6.31 -15.32
C ARG A 159 1.95 -7.58 -14.70
N ALA A 160 0.90 -7.47 -13.90
CA ALA A 160 0.25 -8.62 -13.27
C ALA A 160 -0.45 -9.53 -14.28
N VAL A 161 -0.86 -9.00 -15.43
CA VAL A 161 -1.44 -9.79 -16.52
C VAL A 161 -0.41 -10.79 -17.07
N ASP A 162 0.84 -10.36 -17.25
CA ASP A 162 1.94 -11.19 -17.76
C ASP A 162 2.41 -12.28 -16.77
N LEU A 163 2.18 -12.09 -15.48
CA LEU A 163 2.61 -12.99 -14.43
C LEU A 163 1.54 -14.03 -14.09
N SER A 164 1.30 -14.99 -14.98
CA SER A 164 0.25 -16.02 -14.82
C SER A 164 0.34 -16.82 -13.52
N CYS A 165 1.55 -17.09 -13.03
CA CYS A 165 1.81 -17.83 -11.78
C CYS A 165 1.88 -16.95 -10.53
N LEU A 166 1.53 -15.67 -10.61
CA LEU A 166 1.59 -14.76 -9.46
C LEU A 166 0.58 -15.16 -8.37
N LYS A 167 1.07 -15.39 -7.16
CA LYS A 167 0.21 -15.63 -6.00
C LYS A 167 -0.62 -14.38 -5.71
N HIS A 168 -1.90 -14.58 -5.37
CA HIS A 168 -2.91 -13.52 -5.23
C HIS A 168 -3.25 -12.76 -6.51
N ARG A 169 -2.83 -13.20 -7.71
CA ARG A 169 -3.12 -12.50 -8.98
C ARG A 169 -4.58 -12.08 -9.15
N LYS A 170 -5.52 -13.00 -8.91
CA LYS A 170 -6.97 -12.69 -8.99
C LYS A 170 -7.38 -11.58 -8.03
N LEU A 171 -6.91 -11.64 -6.78
CA LEU A 171 -7.17 -10.62 -5.77
C LEU A 171 -6.57 -9.26 -6.19
N ILE A 172 -5.31 -9.25 -6.60
CA ILE A 172 -4.62 -8.03 -7.06
C ILE A 172 -5.37 -7.40 -8.24
N LEU A 173 -5.68 -8.17 -9.29
CA LEU A 173 -6.40 -7.67 -10.46
C LEU A 173 -7.80 -7.15 -10.13
N ASN A 174 -8.46 -7.71 -9.10
CA ASN A 174 -9.76 -7.23 -8.62
C ASN A 174 -9.65 -5.94 -7.79
N LEU A 175 -8.54 -5.72 -7.08
CA LEU A 175 -8.33 -4.52 -6.26
C LEU A 175 -7.84 -3.31 -7.07
N LEU A 176 -7.11 -3.53 -8.17
CA LEU A 176 -6.50 -2.44 -8.95
C LEU A 176 -7.50 -1.42 -9.54
N PRO A 177 -8.70 -1.80 -10.02
CA PRO A 177 -9.71 -0.83 -10.45
C PRO A 177 -10.14 0.10 -9.31
N ASP A 178 -10.44 -0.44 -8.13
CA ASP A 178 -10.81 0.34 -6.95
C ASP A 178 -9.69 1.31 -6.56
N LEU A 179 -8.43 0.84 -6.56
CA LEU A 179 -7.26 1.68 -6.29
C LEU A 179 -7.07 2.77 -7.35
N ALA A 180 -7.42 2.52 -8.60
CA ALA A 180 -7.40 3.53 -9.68
C ALA A 180 -8.50 4.59 -9.48
N ASP A 181 -9.66 4.19 -8.95
CA ASP A 181 -10.75 5.08 -8.56
C ASP A 181 -10.46 5.83 -7.23
N GLY A 182 -9.29 5.62 -6.63
CA GLY A 182 -8.84 6.31 -5.41
C GLY A 182 -9.28 5.66 -4.09
N ILE A 183 -9.78 4.42 -4.13
CA ILE A 183 -10.16 3.64 -2.93
C ILE A 183 -8.90 3.12 -2.24
N GLN A 184 -8.70 3.47 -0.96
CA GLN A 184 -7.50 3.12 -0.19
C GLN A 184 -7.74 2.10 0.92
N SER A 185 -9.00 1.73 1.18
CA SER A 185 -9.35 0.78 2.23
C SER A 185 -10.50 -0.14 1.85
N THR A 186 -10.60 -1.28 2.56
CA THR A 186 -11.73 -2.21 2.36
C THR A 186 -13.06 -1.53 2.72
N LEU A 187 -13.07 -0.65 3.73
CA LEU A 187 -14.28 0.07 4.11
C LEU A 187 -14.74 1.04 3.01
N GLU A 188 -13.81 1.76 2.38
CA GLU A 188 -14.09 2.60 1.20
C GLU A 188 -14.65 1.79 0.02
N SER A 189 -14.07 0.61 -0.26
CA SER A 189 -14.57 -0.29 -1.31
C SER A 189 -16.02 -0.73 -1.01
N HIS A 190 -16.29 -1.18 0.22
CA HIS A 190 -17.64 -1.55 0.64
C HIS A 190 -18.61 -0.36 0.55
N PHE A 191 -18.19 0.84 0.96
CA PHE A 191 -19.03 2.04 0.86
C PHE A 191 -19.39 2.34 -0.59
N LEU A 192 -18.42 2.35 -1.51
CA LEU A 192 -18.70 2.59 -2.92
C LEU A 192 -19.62 1.52 -3.52
N HIS A 193 -19.31 0.25 -3.32
CA HIS A 193 -19.97 -0.86 -4.03
C HIS A 193 -21.23 -1.38 -3.36
N GLN A 194 -21.48 -1.07 -2.08
CA GLN A 194 -22.67 -1.54 -1.34
C GLN A 194 -23.62 -0.41 -0.96
N VAL A 195 -23.10 0.81 -0.78
CA VAL A 195 -23.91 1.99 -0.43
C VAL A 195 -24.12 2.86 -1.66
N VAL A 196 -23.07 3.39 -2.26
CA VAL A 196 -23.20 4.47 -3.25
C VAL A 196 -23.74 3.96 -4.60
N ARG A 197 -23.00 3.08 -5.27
CA ARG A 197 -23.34 2.61 -6.63
C ARG A 197 -24.68 1.88 -6.70
N PRO A 198 -25.01 0.92 -5.80
CA PRO A 198 -26.28 0.19 -5.89
C PRO A 198 -27.52 1.07 -5.66
N HIS A 199 -27.36 2.16 -4.91
CA HIS A 199 -28.43 3.10 -4.62
C HIS A 199 -28.42 4.32 -5.56
N HIS A 200 -27.49 4.37 -6.52
CA HIS A 200 -27.33 5.47 -7.47
C HIS A 200 -27.18 6.83 -6.76
N LEU A 201 -26.42 6.84 -5.66
CA LEU A 201 -26.03 8.09 -4.99
C LEU A 201 -24.85 8.72 -5.74
N PRO A 202 -24.67 10.05 -5.68
CA PRO A 202 -23.49 10.69 -6.25
C PRO A 202 -22.21 10.12 -5.62
N GLU A 203 -21.19 9.83 -6.43
CA GLU A 203 -20.01 9.09 -5.95
C GLU A 203 -19.02 9.91 -5.12
N GLY A 204 -19.02 11.22 -5.34
CA GLY A 204 -18.06 12.16 -4.76
C GLY A 204 -16.63 11.98 -5.29
N LEU A 205 -15.80 12.95 -4.97
CA LEU A 205 -14.37 12.94 -5.20
C LEU A 205 -13.67 12.28 -4.01
N ARG A 206 -12.65 11.46 -4.26
CA ARG A 206 -11.97 10.68 -3.21
C ARG A 206 -10.63 11.29 -2.83
N GLN A 207 -10.28 11.15 -1.55
CA GLN A 207 -8.95 11.48 -1.03
C GLN A 207 -8.53 12.94 -1.30
N ILE A 208 -9.50 13.87 -1.29
CA ILE A 208 -9.26 15.30 -1.52
C ILE A 208 -9.00 16.03 -0.20
N SER A 209 -8.07 16.98 -0.25
CA SER A 209 -7.80 17.91 0.84
C SER A 209 -8.64 19.16 0.66
N LEU A 210 -9.75 19.26 1.39
CA LEU A 210 -10.54 20.50 1.41
C LEU A 210 -9.75 21.64 2.04
N SER A 211 -8.93 21.38 3.07
CA SER A 211 -8.10 22.39 3.74
C SER A 211 -6.66 21.92 3.96
N LYS A 212 -5.75 22.86 4.21
CA LYS A 212 -4.32 22.54 4.41
C LYS A 212 -4.16 21.55 5.57
N GLY A 213 -3.62 20.38 5.27
CA GLY A 213 -3.39 19.31 6.24
C GLY A 213 -4.60 18.43 6.56
N THR A 214 -5.71 18.54 5.81
CA THR A 214 -6.83 17.59 5.90
C THR A 214 -6.85 16.69 4.68
N ARG A 215 -7.36 15.46 4.82
CA ARG A 215 -7.63 14.55 3.71
C ARG A 215 -8.91 13.83 4.08
N SER A 216 -9.91 13.93 3.22
CA SER A 216 -11.22 13.32 3.45
C SER A 216 -11.43 12.17 2.50
N ASP A 217 -12.08 11.11 2.99
CA ASP A 217 -12.26 9.89 2.20
C ASP A 217 -13.14 10.12 0.97
N VAL A 218 -14.28 10.82 1.14
CA VAL A 218 -15.15 11.22 0.04
C VAL A 218 -15.67 12.64 0.25
N VAL A 219 -15.64 13.45 -0.81
CA VAL A 219 -16.15 14.82 -0.85
C VAL A 219 -17.18 14.96 -1.97
N LEU A 220 -18.36 15.42 -1.61
CA LEU A 220 -19.47 15.73 -2.50
C LEU A 220 -19.60 17.24 -2.60
N GLU A 221 -18.69 17.86 -3.37
CA GLU A 221 -18.50 19.33 -3.41
C GLU A 221 -19.78 20.08 -3.77
N GLU A 222 -20.51 19.61 -4.79
CA GLU A 222 -21.78 20.20 -5.24
C GLU A 222 -22.79 20.33 -4.10
N TYR A 223 -22.74 19.41 -3.14
CA TYR A 223 -23.68 19.33 -2.05
C TYR A 223 -23.10 19.76 -0.71
N GLY A 224 -21.84 20.21 -0.64
CA GLY A 224 -21.19 20.54 0.64
C GLY A 224 -21.22 19.38 1.65
N VAL A 225 -21.00 18.15 1.20
CA VAL A 225 -20.98 16.96 2.08
C VAL A 225 -19.60 16.31 2.07
N VAL A 226 -19.11 15.96 3.24
CA VAL A 226 -17.91 15.13 3.44
C VAL A 226 -18.36 13.81 4.07
N VAL A 227 -17.83 12.69 3.58
CA VAL A 227 -17.97 11.38 4.21
C VAL A 227 -16.59 10.90 4.63
N GLU A 228 -16.44 10.61 5.92
CA GLU A 228 -15.25 10.00 6.52
C GLU A 228 -15.58 8.55 6.90
N LEU A 229 -14.70 7.63 6.55
CA LEU A 229 -14.89 6.19 6.73
C LEU A 229 -13.92 5.66 7.78
N ASP A 230 -14.39 5.70 9.02
CA ASP A 230 -13.60 5.32 10.18
C ASP A 230 -13.49 3.78 10.26
N GLY A 231 -12.40 3.25 9.69
CA GLY A 231 -11.95 1.89 9.98
C GLY A 231 -11.77 1.72 11.50
N ARG A 232 -11.94 0.49 12.03
CA ARG A 232 -11.99 0.13 13.48
C ARG A 232 -10.84 0.62 14.39
N ARG A 233 -9.92 1.49 13.94
CA ARG A 233 -8.87 2.13 14.74
C ARG A 233 -9.35 3.48 15.28
N GLY A 234 -10.15 3.43 16.34
CA GLY A 234 -10.30 4.59 17.23
C GLY A 234 -8.98 4.81 17.97
N HIS A 235 -8.22 5.83 17.58
CA HIS A 235 -7.03 6.26 18.31
C HIS A 235 -7.42 7.26 19.42
N GLU A 236 -6.95 7.01 20.64
CA GLU A 236 -7.26 7.78 21.84
C GLU A 236 -6.54 9.15 21.88
N GLY A 237 -7.17 10.13 22.53
CA GLY A 237 -6.58 11.43 22.90
C GLY A 237 -6.46 12.45 21.77
N ASP A 238 -5.24 12.70 21.30
CA ASP A 238 -4.88 13.80 20.40
C ASP A 238 -5.51 13.70 19.01
N ALA A 239 -5.84 12.48 18.57
CA ALA A 239 -6.52 12.26 17.30
C ALA A 239 -7.94 12.85 17.33
N ARG A 240 -8.68 12.66 18.43
CA ARG A 240 -10.05 13.18 18.59
C ARG A 240 -10.09 14.70 18.56
N TRP A 241 -9.12 15.36 19.19
CA TRP A 241 -9.02 16.83 19.15
C TRP A 241 -8.73 17.35 17.74
N ARG A 242 -7.79 16.71 17.01
CA ARG A 242 -7.48 17.06 15.62
C ARG A 242 -8.66 16.82 14.68
N ASP A 243 -9.45 15.77 14.92
CA ASP A 243 -10.66 15.48 14.16
C ASP A 243 -11.76 16.51 14.44
N ALA A 244 -11.98 16.91 15.70
CA ALA A 244 -12.92 17.98 16.03
C ALA A 244 -12.53 19.33 15.39
N GLN A 245 -11.23 19.68 15.39
CA GLN A 245 -10.77 20.88 14.70
C GLN A 245 -10.96 20.80 13.17
N ARG A 246 -10.81 19.60 12.59
CA ARG A 246 -11.06 19.37 11.16
C ARG A 246 -12.53 19.57 10.83
N ASP A 247 -13.43 18.98 11.60
CA ASP A 247 -14.87 19.06 11.38
C ASP A 247 -15.36 20.52 11.53
N ASN A 248 -14.83 21.27 12.50
CA ASN A 248 -15.10 22.72 12.62
C ASN A 248 -14.64 23.50 11.38
N ARG A 249 -13.47 23.19 10.81
CA ARG A 249 -12.97 23.84 9.59
C ARG A 249 -13.82 23.50 8.36
N HIS A 250 -14.33 22.28 8.25
CA HIS A 250 -15.26 21.89 7.20
C HIS A 250 -16.58 22.66 7.34
N LEU A 251 -17.12 22.73 8.56
CA LEU A 251 -18.36 23.46 8.84
C LEU A 251 -18.27 24.95 8.51
N LEU A 252 -17.16 25.62 8.87
CA LEU A 252 -16.90 27.02 8.51
C LEU A 252 -16.88 27.27 7.00
N ARG A 253 -16.74 26.22 6.19
CA ARG A 253 -16.74 26.27 4.72
C ARG A 253 -18.04 25.78 4.11
N GLY A 254 -19.08 25.59 4.93
CA GLY A 254 -20.39 25.12 4.48
C GLY A 254 -20.48 23.60 4.28
N TYR A 255 -19.45 22.84 4.69
CA TYR A 255 -19.48 21.39 4.59
C TYR A 255 -20.04 20.74 5.85
N VAL A 256 -20.88 19.72 5.69
CA VAL A 256 -21.23 18.79 6.78
C VAL A 256 -20.49 17.48 6.64
N THR A 257 -20.08 16.91 7.77
CA THR A 257 -19.32 15.66 7.80
C THR A 257 -20.20 14.53 8.35
N LEU A 258 -20.31 13.45 7.57
CA LEU A 258 -20.89 12.18 7.98
C LEU A 258 -19.78 11.17 8.23
N ARG A 259 -19.86 10.45 9.34
CA ARG A 259 -18.89 9.43 9.73
C ARG A 259 -19.58 8.08 9.76
N PHE A 260 -19.00 7.09 9.08
CA PHE A 260 -19.51 5.72 9.09
C PHE A 260 -18.40 4.74 9.43
N GLY A 261 -18.69 3.85 10.38
CA GLY A 261 -17.81 2.77 10.75
C GLY A 261 -18.05 1.51 9.93
N TRP A 262 -17.21 0.50 10.19
CA TRP A 262 -17.34 -0.83 9.58
C TRP A 262 -18.72 -1.45 9.76
N HIS A 263 -19.28 -1.35 10.97
CA HIS A 263 -20.60 -1.91 11.29
C HIS A 263 -21.70 -1.29 10.43
N ASP A 264 -21.67 0.03 10.25
CA ASP A 264 -22.69 0.76 9.49
C ASP A 264 -22.67 0.36 8.02
N VAL A 265 -21.50 0.43 7.39
CA VAL A 265 -21.35 0.21 5.95
C VAL A 265 -21.58 -1.25 5.58
N VAL A 266 -21.03 -2.20 6.35
CA VAL A 266 -21.05 -3.63 5.98
C VAL A 266 -22.34 -4.31 6.41
N LEU A 267 -22.87 -3.99 7.60
CA LEU A 267 -24.06 -4.67 8.12
C LEU A 267 -25.36 -3.94 7.78
N SER A 268 -25.31 -2.62 7.56
CA SER A 268 -26.49 -1.78 7.33
C SER A 268 -26.36 -0.81 6.13
N PRO A 269 -25.88 -1.26 4.95
CA PRO A 269 -25.59 -0.36 3.83
C PRO A 269 -26.81 0.44 3.33
N CYS A 270 -28.01 -0.15 3.38
CA CYS A 270 -29.25 0.53 3.02
C CYS A 270 -29.62 1.67 4.00
N SER A 271 -29.27 1.54 5.28
CA SER A 271 -29.48 2.58 6.28
C SER A 271 -28.53 3.75 6.04
N VAL A 272 -27.24 3.45 5.82
CA VAL A 272 -26.23 4.45 5.42
C VAL A 272 -26.67 5.21 4.17
N ALA A 273 -27.15 4.50 3.15
CA ALA A 273 -27.67 5.12 1.93
C ALA A 273 -28.84 6.08 2.21
N SER A 274 -29.72 5.72 3.15
CA SER A 274 -30.85 6.57 3.54
C SER A 274 -30.42 7.84 4.25
N ILE A 275 -29.46 7.74 5.17
CA ILE A 275 -28.88 8.89 5.89
C ILE A 275 -28.20 9.84 4.90
N LEU A 276 -27.34 9.31 4.04
CA LEU A 276 -26.60 10.11 3.07
C LEU A 276 -27.54 10.83 2.09
N ALA A 277 -28.51 10.12 1.54
CA ALA A 277 -29.51 10.69 0.64
C ALA A 277 -30.32 11.83 1.28
N GLU A 278 -30.71 11.70 2.54
CA GLU A 278 -31.48 12.73 3.24
C GLU A 278 -30.66 14.02 3.40
N VAL A 279 -29.38 13.90 3.78
CA VAL A 279 -28.44 15.03 3.89
C VAL A 279 -28.20 15.69 2.53
N LEU A 280 -28.07 14.88 1.47
CA LEU A 280 -27.92 15.34 0.09
C LEU A 280 -29.18 16.07 -0.40
N ARG A 281 -30.37 15.55 -0.09
CA ARG A 281 -31.66 16.12 -0.48
C ARG A 281 -31.86 17.52 0.12
N GLN A 282 -31.52 17.68 1.40
CA GLN A 282 -31.54 18.98 2.07
C GLN A 282 -30.56 20.00 1.46
N ARG A 283 -29.59 19.52 0.66
CA ARG A 283 -28.56 20.32 -0.01
C ARG A 283 -28.72 20.35 -1.53
N GLY A 284 -29.93 20.07 -2.02
CA GLY A 284 -30.29 20.28 -3.42
C GLY A 284 -30.16 19.07 -4.33
N TRP A 285 -29.76 17.90 -3.81
CA TRP A 285 -29.81 16.68 -4.60
C TRP A 285 -31.26 16.27 -4.88
N LYS A 286 -31.63 16.21 -6.16
CA LYS A 286 -33.00 15.92 -6.59
C LYS A 286 -33.36 14.43 -6.54
N GLY A 287 -32.43 13.54 -6.20
CA GLY A 287 -32.64 12.10 -6.26
C GLY A 287 -32.64 11.54 -7.68
N VAL A 288 -32.76 10.22 -7.79
CA VAL A 288 -32.91 9.54 -9.07
C VAL A 288 -34.27 9.91 -9.67
N ARG A 289 -34.27 10.38 -10.93
CA ARG A 289 -35.49 10.84 -11.64
C ARG A 289 -36.27 11.96 -10.94
N GLY A 290 -35.64 12.75 -10.07
CA GLY A 290 -36.30 13.83 -9.35
C GLY A 290 -37.12 13.37 -8.13
N GLU A 291 -37.02 12.10 -7.74
CA GLU A 291 -37.81 11.54 -6.65
C GLU A 291 -37.25 11.86 -5.26
N GLY A 292 -36.16 12.62 -5.12
CA GLY A 292 -35.53 12.96 -3.84
C GLY A 292 -34.96 11.76 -3.06
N ILE A 293 -34.88 10.58 -3.68
CA ILE A 293 -34.32 9.35 -3.12
C ILE A 293 -33.45 8.62 -4.15
N GLY A 294 -32.65 7.66 -3.68
CA GLY A 294 -31.88 6.77 -4.54
C GLY A 294 -32.69 5.60 -5.09
N ARG A 295 -32.05 4.78 -5.92
CA ARG A 295 -32.63 3.50 -6.37
C ARG A 295 -32.62 2.49 -5.22
N ARG A 296 -33.55 1.54 -5.21
CA ARG A 296 -33.46 0.35 -4.35
C ARG A 296 -32.39 -0.60 -4.92
N CYS A 297 -31.46 -1.03 -4.06
CA CYS A 297 -30.37 -1.92 -4.48
C CYS A 297 -30.82 -3.37 -4.77
N SER A 298 -31.99 -3.78 -4.26
CA SER A 298 -32.61 -5.10 -4.48
C SER A 298 -34.08 -5.11 -4.01
N ALA A 299 -34.81 -6.21 -4.26
CA ALA A 299 -36.17 -6.39 -3.75
C ALA A 299 -36.25 -6.34 -2.21
N ARG A 300 -35.19 -6.79 -1.52
CA ARG A 300 -35.09 -6.79 -0.04
C ARG A 300 -34.52 -5.50 0.53
N CYS A 301 -34.20 -4.51 -0.30
CA CYS A 301 -33.64 -3.22 0.12
C CYS A 301 -34.51 -2.58 1.21
N THR A 302 -33.86 -2.15 2.30
CA THR A 302 -34.48 -1.48 3.44
C THR A 302 -34.39 0.04 3.36
N ALA A 303 -33.68 0.57 2.36
CA ALA A 303 -33.58 2.01 2.15
C ALA A 303 -34.94 2.61 1.77
N TRP A 304 -35.12 3.89 2.04
CA TRP A 304 -36.30 4.70 1.66
C TRP A 304 -37.61 4.36 2.37
N ARG A 305 -37.65 3.35 3.24
CA ARG A 305 -38.91 2.91 3.89
C ARG A 305 -39.60 3.99 4.72
N LEU A 306 -38.85 4.93 5.31
CA LEU A 306 -39.42 6.04 6.08
C LEU A 306 -39.85 7.23 5.21
N ALA A 307 -39.24 7.42 4.04
CA ALA A 307 -39.57 8.53 3.13
C ALA A 307 -40.92 8.33 2.42
N GLY A 308 -41.38 7.08 2.26
CA GLY A 308 -42.71 6.77 1.71
C GLY A 308 -43.86 7.21 2.62
N VAL A 309 -43.71 7.08 3.94
CA VAL A 309 -44.76 7.38 4.92
C VAL A 309 -44.98 8.91 5.07
N GLN A 310 -43.92 9.71 4.95
CA GLN A 310 -44.04 11.18 5.01
C GLN A 310 -44.67 11.79 3.74
N ARG A 311 -44.48 11.19 2.55
CA ARG A 311 -45.12 11.68 1.32
C ARG A 311 -46.61 11.39 1.24
N GLU A 312 -47.05 10.28 1.83
CA GLU A 312 -48.47 9.94 1.90
C GLU A 312 -49.22 10.88 2.85
N SER A 313 -48.59 11.30 3.95
CA SER A 313 -49.15 12.28 4.88
C SER A 313 -49.18 13.70 4.33
N GLU A 314 -48.18 14.13 3.56
CA GLU A 314 -48.19 15.45 2.89
C GLU A 314 -49.20 15.52 1.72
N ARG A 315 -49.41 14.43 0.98
CA ARG A 315 -50.41 14.36 -0.10
C ARG A 315 -51.85 14.24 0.38
N THR A 316 -52.08 13.74 1.58
CA THR A 316 -53.43 13.66 2.17
C THR A 316 -53.82 14.93 2.94
N ALA A 317 -52.88 15.86 3.13
CA ALA A 317 -53.08 17.14 3.78
C ALA A 317 -53.19 18.33 2.79
N SER A 318 -53.13 18.08 1.48
CA SER A 318 -53.44 19.04 0.40
C SER A 318 -54.79 18.71 -0.23
#